data_AF-A0AAX3JPG3-F1
#
_entry.id   AF-A0AAX3JPG3-F1
#
_cell.length_a   1.000
_cell.length_b   1.000
_cell.length_c   1.000
_cell.angle_alpha   90.00
_cell.angle_beta   90.00
_cell.angle_gamma   90.00
#
_symmetry.space_group_name_H-M   'P 1'
#
loop_
_entity.id
_entity.type
_entity.pdbx_description
1 polymer ?
#
loop_
_entity_poly.entity_id
_entity_poly.type
_entity_poly.pdbx_seq_one_letter_code
_entity_poly.pdbx_strand_id
1 'polypeptide(L)'
;MEGFFGTGSIFFAKPLARYNILNDNSKFIYKFFYILRRDPALLYKRIREAIIYDRIINENQDKIEYMVLRSLYSIYATCSSTIGFNRSNAKRAFMDMIRTYKSKIKEMIECAVFTSRDIFNFLRVLSKRDKVSSTFVYLDPPY
;
A
#
# COMPACT_ATOMS: atom_id res chain seq x y z
N MET A 1 0.84 14.31 -8.21
CA MET A 1 1.92 13.33 -8.02
C MET A 1 2.14 13.15 -6.54
N GLU A 2 2.45 11.93 -6.10
CA GLU A 2 2.79 11.64 -4.71
C GLU A 2 4.15 10.94 -4.71
N GLY A 3 5.15 11.58 -4.08
CA GLY A 3 6.54 11.11 -4.12
C GLY A 3 6.87 10.05 -3.06
N PHE A 4 6.13 10.09 -1.96
CA PHE A 4 6.18 9.17 -0.82
C PHE A 4 4.76 8.67 -0.59
N PHE A 5 4.42 7.55 -1.21
CA PHE A 5 3.03 7.08 -1.23
C PHE A 5 2.59 6.47 0.10
N GLY A 6 3.46 5.70 0.75
CA GLY A 6 3.17 5.02 2.01
C GLY A 6 1.89 4.19 1.94
N THR A 7 0.95 4.50 2.82
CA THR A 7 -0.37 3.85 2.88
C THR A 7 -1.36 4.36 1.83
N GLY A 8 -1.05 5.45 1.14
CA GLY A 8 -1.93 6.09 0.16
C GLY A 8 -3.10 6.86 0.78
N SER A 9 -3.04 7.22 2.06
CA SER A 9 -4.15 7.88 2.78
C SER A 9 -4.64 9.14 2.06
N ILE A 10 -3.71 9.97 1.56
CA ILE A 10 -4.04 11.18 0.81
C ILE A 10 -4.66 10.84 -0.54
N PHE A 11 -4.06 9.93 -1.29
CA PHE A 11 -4.58 9.47 -2.57
C PHE A 11 -6.03 8.98 -2.50
N PHE A 12 -6.36 8.18 -1.48
CA PHE A 12 -7.71 7.63 -1.31
C PHE A 12 -8.73 8.65 -0.77
N ALA A 13 -8.27 9.75 -0.17
CA ALA A 13 -9.11 10.81 0.38
C ALA A 13 -9.35 11.98 -0.59
N LYS A 14 -8.48 12.16 -1.59
CA LYS A 14 -8.58 13.26 -2.56
C LYS A 14 -9.36 12.88 -3.82
N PRO A 15 -9.92 13.87 -4.56
CA PRO A 15 -10.39 13.65 -5.92
C PRO A 15 -9.27 13.13 -6.84
N LEU A 16 -9.62 12.23 -7.75
CA LEU A 16 -8.67 11.71 -8.74
C LEU A 16 -8.35 12.79 -9.77
N ALA A 17 -7.06 12.96 -10.06
CA ALA A 17 -6.63 13.74 -11.23
C ALA A 17 -6.77 12.87 -12.48
N ARG A 18 -6.75 13.50 -13.67
CA ARG A 18 -6.68 12.78 -14.96
C ARG A 18 -5.48 11.83 -15.03
N TYR A 19 -4.38 12.20 -14.37
CA TYR A 19 -3.19 11.37 -14.24
C TYR A 19 -2.74 11.35 -12.78
N ASN A 20 -2.83 10.19 -12.13
CA ASN A 20 -2.31 9.99 -10.78
C ASN A 20 -1.00 9.21 -10.89
N ILE A 21 0.11 9.87 -10.52
CA ILE A 21 1.44 9.27 -10.59
C ILE A 21 1.95 9.18 -9.16
N LEU A 22 2.19 7.96 -8.72
CA LEU A 22 2.48 7.59 -7.35
C LEU A 22 3.84 6.89 -7.28
N ASN A 23 4.65 7.26 -6.31
CA ASN A 23 5.98 6.71 -6.10
C ASN A 23 6.18 6.33 -4.64
N ASP A 24 6.91 5.24 -4.44
CA ASP A 24 7.45 4.90 -3.13
C ASP A 24 8.80 4.19 -3.28
N ASN A 25 9.77 4.55 -2.45
CA ASN A 25 11.07 3.88 -2.46
C ASN A 25 10.96 2.41 -1.95
N SER A 26 9.90 2.10 -1.19
CA SER A 26 9.62 0.77 -0.69
C SER A 26 9.15 -0.17 -1.80
N LYS A 27 9.99 -1.18 -2.09
CA LYS A 27 9.63 -2.30 -2.97
C LYS A 27 8.39 -3.06 -2.48
N PHE A 28 8.15 -3.08 -1.18
CA PHE A 28 6.96 -3.70 -0.59
C PHE A 28 5.68 -2.98 -1.04
N ILE A 29 5.62 -1.66 -0.81
CA ILE A 29 4.48 -0.81 -1.17
C ILE A 29 4.20 -0.94 -2.67
N TYR A 30 5.24 -0.82 -3.50
CA TYR A 30 5.10 -1.01 -4.94
C TYR A 30 4.53 -2.38 -5.31
N LYS A 31 5.10 -3.48 -4.78
CA LYS A 31 4.62 -4.84 -5.07
C LYS A 31 3.18 -5.04 -4.62
N PHE A 32 2.83 -4.53 -3.44
CA PHE A 32 1.48 -4.61 -2.89
C PHE A 32 0.45 -3.97 -3.81
N PHE A 33 0.64 -2.69 -4.16
CA PHE A 33 -0.28 -1.98 -5.05
C PHE A 33 -0.25 -2.50 -6.49
N TYR A 34 0.89 -2.99 -6.96
CA TYR A 34 1.00 -3.64 -8.28
C TYR A 34 0.13 -4.90 -8.37
N ILE A 35 0.21 -5.80 -7.37
CA ILE A 35 -0.61 -7.02 -7.34
C ILE A 35 -2.07 -6.65 -7.09
N LEU A 36 -2.35 -5.73 -6.18
CA LEU A 36 -3.71 -5.27 -5.88
C LEU A 36 -4.41 -4.71 -7.13
N ARG A 37 -3.67 -4.05 -8.03
CA ARG A 37 -4.18 -3.58 -9.33
C ARG A 37 -4.40 -4.72 -10.33
N ARG A 38 -3.44 -5.66 -10.44
CA ARG A 38 -3.41 -6.65 -11.51
C ARG A 38 -4.25 -7.90 -11.22
N ASP A 39 -4.14 -8.41 -10.00
CA ASP A 39 -4.85 -9.60 -9.54
C ASP A 39 -5.18 -9.49 -8.04
N PRO A 40 -6.17 -8.64 -7.69
CA PRO A 40 -6.60 -8.49 -6.31
C PRO A 40 -7.14 -9.80 -5.71
N ALA A 41 -7.76 -10.65 -6.54
CA ALA A 41 -8.33 -11.91 -6.07
C ALA A 41 -7.25 -12.87 -5.57
N LEU A 42 -6.12 -12.97 -6.28
CA LEU A 42 -4.97 -13.74 -5.84
C LEU A 42 -4.38 -13.21 -4.54
N LEU A 43 -4.22 -11.89 -4.39
CA LEU A 43 -3.71 -11.28 -3.16
C LEU A 43 -4.61 -11.61 -1.97
N TYR A 44 -5.93 -11.46 -2.14
CA TYR A 44 -6.91 -11.74 -1.08
C TYR A 44 -6.92 -13.23 -0.73
N LYS A 45 -6.81 -14.11 -1.72
CA LYS A 45 -6.70 -15.56 -1.52
C LYS A 45 -5.47 -15.89 -0.68
N ARG A 46 -4.29 -15.39 -1.06
CA ARG A 46 -3.03 -15.65 -0.33
C ARG A 46 -3.09 -15.17 1.11
N ILE A 47 -3.59 -13.95 1.34
CA ILE A 47 -3.72 -13.40 2.71
C ILE A 47 -4.71 -14.21 3.54
N ARG A 48 -5.85 -14.61 2.94
CA ARG A 48 -6.86 -15.43 3.61
C ARG A 48 -6.32 -16.82 3.99
N GLU A 49 -5.52 -17.43 3.14
CA GLU A 49 -4.99 -18.80 3.33
C GLU A 49 -3.67 -18.83 4.13
N ALA A 50 -3.01 -17.68 4.32
CA ALA A 50 -1.77 -17.59 5.08
C ALA A 50 -1.93 -18.03 6.55
N ILE A 51 -0.95 -18.81 7.03
CA ILE A 51 -0.88 -19.34 8.39
C ILE A 51 -0.39 -18.26 9.35
N ILE A 52 -1.10 -18.08 10.46
CA ILE A 52 -0.87 -16.99 11.43
C ILE A 52 -0.11 -17.53 12.65
N TYR A 53 1.19 -17.73 12.50
CA TYR A 53 2.11 -17.95 13.63
C TYR A 53 3.30 -17.01 13.47
N ASP A 54 3.77 -16.39 14.56
CA ASP A 54 4.87 -15.40 14.49
C ASP A 54 6.09 -15.93 13.78
N ARG A 55 6.50 -17.15 14.12
CA ARG A 55 7.63 -17.82 13.50
C ARG A 55 7.44 -17.91 11.98
N ILE A 56 6.29 -18.39 11.53
CA ILE A 56 5.96 -18.52 10.10
C ILE A 56 5.95 -17.16 9.41
N ILE A 57 5.33 -16.14 10.01
CA ILE A 57 5.28 -14.80 9.43
C ILE A 57 6.68 -14.22 9.31
N ASN A 58 7.51 -14.34 10.36
CA ASN A 58 8.86 -13.80 10.39
C ASN A 58 9.80 -14.51 9.41
N GLU A 59 9.67 -15.82 9.25
CA GLU A 59 10.49 -16.63 8.32
C GLU A 59 10.10 -16.45 6.85
N ASN A 60 8.89 -15.98 6.53
CA ASN A 60 8.37 -15.91 5.15
C ASN A 60 8.20 -14.47 4.62
N GLN A 61 9.04 -13.54 5.06
CA GLN A 61 8.97 -12.11 4.67
C GLN A 61 9.37 -11.84 3.21
N ASP A 62 9.75 -12.86 2.45
CA ASP A 62 9.92 -12.82 1.00
C ASP A 62 8.57 -12.84 0.25
N LYS A 63 7.50 -13.36 0.87
CA LYS A 63 6.18 -13.49 0.26
C LYS A 63 5.25 -12.35 0.67
N ILE A 64 4.51 -11.83 -0.31
CA ILE A 64 3.73 -10.60 -0.15
C ILE A 64 2.67 -10.71 0.95
N GLU A 65 1.99 -11.85 1.09
CA GLU A 65 0.96 -12.06 2.09
C GLU A 65 1.51 -11.92 3.52
N TYR A 66 2.72 -12.41 3.79
CA TYR A 66 3.34 -12.31 5.11
C TYR A 66 3.93 -10.92 5.37
N MET A 67 4.36 -10.20 4.33
CA MET A 67 4.73 -8.78 4.45
C MET A 67 3.50 -7.93 4.81
N VAL A 68 2.34 -8.20 4.19
CA VAL A 68 1.07 -7.53 4.52
C VAL A 68 0.65 -7.87 5.95
N LEU A 69 0.66 -9.16 6.33
CA LEU A 69 0.30 -9.57 7.69
C LEU A 69 1.20 -8.91 8.76
N ARG A 70 2.51 -8.86 8.54
CA ARG A 70 3.44 -8.17 9.46
C ARG A 70 3.15 -6.68 9.56
N SER A 71 2.83 -6.03 8.44
CA SER A 71 2.44 -4.62 8.42
C SER A 71 1.14 -4.39 9.20
N LEU A 72 0.13 -5.24 9.00
CA LEU A 72 -1.12 -5.20 9.74
C LEU A 72 -0.91 -5.43 11.25
N TYR A 73 0.00 -6.32 11.64
CA TYR A 73 0.30 -6.50 13.07
C TYR A 73 1.03 -5.30 13.65
N SER A 74 1.89 -4.64 12.88
CA SER A 74 2.52 -3.42 13.35
C SER A 74 1.50 -2.29 13.54
N ILE A 75 0.42 -2.26 12.75
CA ILE A 75 -0.65 -1.25 12.84
C ILE A 75 -1.69 -1.58 13.92
N TYR A 76 -2.08 -2.85 14.05
CA TYR A 76 -3.21 -3.29 14.87
C TYR A 76 -2.80 -4.04 16.15
N ALA A 77 -1.54 -4.45 16.29
CA ALA A 77 -1.03 -5.22 17.45
C ALA A 77 -0.12 -4.41 18.37
N THR A 78 0.07 -3.11 18.15
CA THR A 78 0.66 -2.20 19.15
C THR A 78 -0.35 -1.96 20.27
N CYS A 79 -0.37 -2.87 21.25
CA CYS A 79 -0.38 -2.52 22.68
C CYS A 79 -0.08 -3.76 23.54
N SER A 80 1.20 -3.92 23.88
CA SER A 80 1.77 -4.73 24.96
C SER A 80 1.78 -6.25 24.80
N SER A 81 2.91 -6.86 25.20
CA SER A 81 3.05 -8.26 25.61
C SER A 81 2.13 -8.66 26.77
N THR A 82 1.35 -7.72 27.31
CA THR A 82 0.48 -7.89 28.48
C THR A 82 -1.00 -7.96 28.11
N ILE A 83 -1.39 -7.59 26.88
CA ILE A 83 -2.79 -7.64 26.44
C ILE A 83 -2.86 -8.37 25.11
N GLY A 84 -3.26 -9.64 25.17
CA GLY A 84 -3.51 -10.50 24.03
C GLY A 84 -4.68 -10.03 23.17
N PHE A 85 -4.54 -8.89 22.49
CA PHE A 85 -5.45 -8.53 21.41
C PHE A 85 -5.17 -9.44 20.22
N ASN A 86 -5.95 -10.51 20.18
CA ASN A 86 -6.22 -11.43 19.07
C ASN A 86 -5.71 -10.94 17.71
N ARG A 87 -4.54 -11.43 17.27
CA ARG A 87 -4.00 -11.24 15.90
C ARG A 87 -4.99 -11.66 14.80
N SER A 88 -5.95 -12.52 15.15
CA SER A 88 -7.10 -12.90 14.34
C SER A 88 -8.02 -11.71 13.98
N ASN A 89 -8.06 -10.64 14.78
CA ASN A 89 -8.84 -9.44 14.49
C ASN A 89 -8.22 -8.58 13.38
N ALA A 90 -6.90 -8.43 13.32
CA ALA A 90 -6.24 -7.57 12.34
C ALA A 90 -6.42 -8.07 10.90
N LYS A 91 -6.22 -9.38 10.68
CA LYS A 91 -6.48 -10.02 9.39
C LYS A 91 -7.96 -9.89 9.00
N ARG A 92 -8.88 -10.13 9.94
CA ARG A 92 -10.32 -10.01 9.69
C ARG A 92 -10.70 -8.56 9.32
N ALA A 93 -10.28 -7.59 10.11
CA ALA A 93 -10.54 -6.17 9.86
C ALA A 93 -10.01 -5.72 8.48
N PHE A 94 -8.81 -6.15 8.10
CA PHE A 94 -8.29 -5.90 6.77
C PHE A 94 -9.13 -6.53 5.66
N MET A 95 -9.54 -7.79 5.83
CA MET A 95 -10.39 -8.48 4.84
C MET A 95 -11.77 -7.84 4.73
N ASP A 96 -12.34 -7.36 5.83
CA ASP A 96 -13.63 -6.66 5.84
C ASP A 96 -13.50 -5.27 5.21
N MET A 97 -12.44 -4.52 5.51
CA MET A 97 -12.13 -3.25 4.84
C MET A 97 -12.01 -3.44 3.33
N ILE A 98 -11.24 -4.44 2.89
CA ILE A 98 -11.12 -4.78 1.48
C ILE A 98 -12.47 -5.15 0.89
N ARG A 99 -13.28 -5.95 1.57
CA ARG A 99 -14.60 -6.36 1.06
C ARG A 99 -15.49 -5.14 0.86
N THR A 100 -15.51 -4.23 1.82
CA THR A 100 -16.34 -3.01 1.80
C THR A 100 -15.90 -2.03 0.72
N TYR A 101 -14.60 -1.81 0.58
CA TYR A 101 -14.07 -0.77 -0.32
C TYR A 101 -13.50 -1.31 -1.63
N LYS A 102 -13.67 -2.60 -1.92
CA LYS A 102 -13.05 -3.29 -3.08
C LYS A 102 -13.21 -2.53 -4.38
N SER A 103 -14.45 -2.14 -4.70
CA SER A 103 -14.78 -1.50 -5.98
C SER A 103 -14.15 -0.12 -6.09
N LYS A 104 -14.25 0.70 -5.03
CA LYS A 104 -13.65 2.03 -4.97
C LYS A 104 -12.12 1.96 -5.06
N ILE A 105 -11.49 1.07 -4.29
CA ILE A 105 -10.04 0.86 -4.32
C ILE A 105 -9.58 0.46 -5.72
N LYS A 106 -10.31 -0.48 -6.36
CA LYS A 106 -10.00 -0.93 -7.72
C LYS A 106 -10.05 0.23 -8.72
N GLU A 107 -11.15 0.99 -8.74
CA GLU A 107 -11.34 2.13 -9.65
C GLU A 107 -10.22 3.17 -9.49
N MET A 108 -9.92 3.55 -8.24
CA MET A 108 -8.87 4.54 -7.98
C MET A 108 -7.49 4.06 -8.44
N ILE A 109 -7.13 2.82 -8.12
CA ILE A 109 -5.83 2.24 -8.47
C ILE A 109 -5.69 2.02 -9.99
N GLU A 110 -6.78 1.75 -10.71
CA GLU A 110 -6.78 1.64 -12.19
C GLU A 110 -6.40 2.96 -12.85
N CYS A 111 -6.78 4.10 -12.27
CA CYS A 111 -6.43 5.44 -12.74
C CYS A 111 -5.02 5.91 -12.27
N ALA A 112 -4.21 5.03 -11.69
CA ALA A 112 -2.92 5.38 -11.11
C ALA A 112 -1.74 4.61 -11.74
N VAL A 113 -0.63 5.32 -11.89
CA VAL A 113 0.66 4.76 -12.29
C VAL A 113 1.56 4.69 -11.06
N PHE A 114 1.96 3.48 -10.70
CA PHE A 114 2.85 3.23 -9.57
C PHE A 114 4.28 3.05 -10.04
N THR A 115 5.22 3.64 -9.30
CA THR A 115 6.65 3.48 -9.52
C THR A 115 7.36 3.23 -8.20
N SER A 116 8.53 2.58 -8.29
CA SER A 116 9.44 2.46 -7.15
C SER A 116 10.80 3.03 -7.55
N ARG A 117 11.02 4.28 -7.19
CA ARG A 117 12.21 5.05 -7.53
C ARG A 117 12.63 5.89 -6.33
N ASP A 118 13.92 6.17 -6.29
CA ASP A 118 14.45 7.27 -5.51
C ASP A 118 13.71 8.58 -5.85
N ILE A 119 13.47 9.42 -4.84
CA ILE A 119 12.63 10.61 -4.96
C ILE A 119 13.20 11.61 -5.97
N PHE A 120 14.53 11.79 -6.01
CA PHE A 120 15.14 12.73 -6.95
C PHE A 120 15.00 12.22 -8.38
N ASN A 121 15.15 10.92 -8.60
CA ASN A 121 14.91 10.31 -9.90
C ASN A 121 13.43 10.33 -10.31
N PHE A 122 12.50 10.26 -9.36
CA PHE A 122 11.08 10.44 -9.61
C PHE A 122 10.74 11.86 -10.04
N LEU A 123 11.21 12.87 -9.30
CA LEU A 123 10.94 14.28 -9.57
C LEU A 123 11.60 14.77 -10.88
N ARG A 124 12.71 14.15 -11.32
CA ARG A 124 13.29 14.40 -12.66
C ARG A 124 12.33 14.14 -13.82
N VAL A 125 11.22 13.42 -13.63
CA VAL A 125 10.19 13.26 -14.66
C VAL A 125 9.42 14.57 -14.89
N LEU A 126 9.30 15.42 -13.87
CA LEU A 126 8.64 16.73 -13.95
C LEU A 126 9.46 17.73 -14.74
N SER A 127 10.78 17.74 -14.55
CA SER A 127 11.68 18.68 -15.24
C SER A 127 11.74 18.48 -16.75
N LYS A 128 11.21 17.36 -17.26
CA LYS A 128 11.17 17.03 -18.69
C LYS A 128 9.81 17.31 -19.36
N ARG A 129 8.83 17.90 -18.66
CA ARG A 129 7.47 18.09 -19.19
C ARG A 129 6.98 19.52 -19.01
N ASP A 130 6.43 20.11 -20.07
CA ASP A 130 5.83 21.47 -20.12
C ASP A 130 4.54 21.64 -19.28
N LYS A 131 4.23 20.72 -18.37
CA LYS A 131 2.96 20.69 -17.60
C LYS A 131 3.14 20.99 -16.11
N VAL A 132 4.24 21.62 -15.70
CA VAL A 132 4.53 21.95 -14.30
C VAL A 132 3.37 22.75 -13.68
N SER A 133 2.83 23.74 -14.40
CA SER A 133 1.73 24.62 -13.94
C SER A 133 0.41 23.90 -13.66
N SER A 134 0.19 22.72 -14.23
CA SER A 134 -1.04 21.92 -14.02
C SER A 134 -0.80 20.69 -13.14
N THR A 135 0.38 20.62 -12.49
CA THR A 135 0.78 19.47 -11.68
C THR A 135 0.82 19.82 -10.20
N PHE A 136 -0.08 19.22 -9.43
CA PHE A 136 0.01 19.21 -7.97
C PHE A 136 0.98 18.12 -7.51
N VAL A 137 1.93 18.44 -6.63
CA VAL A 137 2.90 17.50 -6.05
C VAL A 137 2.75 17.49 -4.53
N TYR A 138 2.50 16.31 -3.97
CA TYR A 138 2.45 16.08 -2.53
C TYR A 138 3.65 15.21 -2.11
N LEU A 139 4.38 15.67 -1.08
CA LEU A 139 5.56 15.02 -0.54
C LEU A 139 5.42 14.93 0.98
N ASP A 140 5.39 13.71 1.50
CA ASP A 140 5.39 13.39 2.94
C ASP A 140 6.61 12.50 3.24
N PRO A 141 7.82 13.08 3.26
CA PRO A 141 9.04 12.33 3.54
C PRO A 141 9.08 11.89 5.01
N PRO A 142 9.96 10.93 5.35
CA PRO A 142 10.32 10.69 6.75
C PRO A 142 10.80 11.98 7.43
N TYR A 143 10.30 12.26 8.64
CA TYR A 143 10.65 13.42 9.46
C TYR A 143 12.02 13.28 10.12
#